data_AF-A0A6B2CAI3-F1
#
_entry.id   AF-A0A6B2CAI3-F1
#
_cell.length_a   1.000
_cell.length_b   1.000
_cell.length_c   1.000
_cell.angle_alpha   90.00
_cell.angle_beta   90.00
_cell.angle_gamma   90.00
#
_symmetry.space_group_name_H-M   'P 1'
#
loop_
_entity.id
_entity.type
_entity.pdbx_description
1 polymer ?
#
loop_
_entity_poly.entity_id
_entity_poly.type
_entity_poly.pdbx_seq_one_letter_code
_entity_poly.pdbx_strand_id
1 'polypeptide(L)'
;MGHVEVEVGVGDLEGGKIMRTKALVDTGATLTIIPEDLANKLGLKRVGEKVKVVTASGFEELELSHALIEIGSKRRITPVLISNKIDRVIIGVVTLEAMQLRVNPVTEKLEEFTALFY
;
A
#
# COMPACT_ATOMS: atom_id res chain seq x y z
N MET A 1 -12.98 -14.55 6.85
CA MET A 1 -12.48 -13.30 7.46
C MET A 1 -13.11 -12.16 6.72
N GLY A 2 -13.67 -11.17 7.41
CA GLY A 2 -14.11 -9.93 6.80
C GLY A 2 -12.95 -9.17 6.15
N HIS A 3 -13.29 -8.20 5.31
CA HIS A 3 -12.32 -7.29 4.71
C HIS A 3 -11.96 -6.19 5.71
N VAL A 4 -10.67 -5.99 5.98
CA VAL A 4 -10.20 -4.88 6.83
C VAL A 4 -9.96 -3.67 5.96
N GLU A 5 -10.72 -2.60 6.19
CA GLU A 5 -10.49 -1.30 5.55
C GLU A 5 -9.95 -0.29 6.57
N VAL A 6 -8.99 0.52 6.13
CA VAL A 6 -8.42 1.59 6.96
C VAL A 6 -8.35 2.90 6.18
N GLU A 7 -8.49 4.03 6.89
CA GLU A 7 -8.16 5.32 6.31
C GLU A 7 -6.64 5.44 6.19
N VAL A 8 -6.18 5.82 5.00
CA VAL A 8 -4.77 6.03 4.70
C VAL A 8 -4.56 7.39 4.06
N GLY A 9 -3.44 8.03 4.39
CA GLY A 9 -2.88 9.11 3.60
C GLY A 9 -1.90 8.55 2.59
N VAL A 10 -2.03 8.91 1.32
CA VAL A 10 -1.05 8.63 0.27
C VAL A 10 -0.49 9.94 -0.23
N GLY A 11 0.82 10.07 -0.23
CA GLY A 11 1.51 11.28 -0.65
C GLY A 11 2.73 11.03 -1.51
N ASP A 12 3.23 12.13 -2.07
CA ASP A 12 4.54 12.18 -2.71
C ASP A 12 5.67 12.05 -1.68
N LEU A 13 6.89 11.83 -2.17
CA LEU A 13 8.05 11.58 -1.29
C LEU A 13 8.43 12.77 -0.43
N GLU A 14 8.15 13.98 -0.91
CA GLU A 14 8.39 15.23 -0.17
C GLU A 14 7.30 15.49 0.88
N GLY A 15 6.16 14.79 0.78
CA GLY A 15 5.02 14.97 1.65
C GLY A 15 4.32 16.32 1.50
N GLY A 16 4.56 17.01 0.38
CA GLY A 16 3.92 18.29 0.06
C GLY A 16 2.45 18.12 -0.32
N LYS A 17 2.08 16.94 -0.84
CA LYS A 17 0.69 16.60 -1.14
C LYS A 17 0.33 15.24 -0.56
N ILE A 18 -0.73 15.22 0.27
CA ILE A 18 -1.30 13.99 0.84
C ILE A 18 -2.79 13.93 0.48
N MET A 19 -3.21 12.81 -0.09
CA MET A 19 -4.61 12.50 -0.36
C MET A 19 -5.07 11.39 0.58
N ARG A 20 -6.17 11.63 1.30
CA ARG A 20 -6.78 10.65 2.19
C ARG A 20 -7.79 9.80 1.42
N THR A 21 -7.72 8.49 1.61
CA THR A 21 -8.67 7.53 1.02
C THR A 21 -8.84 6.34 1.94
N LYS A 22 -9.91 5.56 1.74
CA LYS A 22 -9.98 4.21 2.29
C LYS A 22 -9.09 3.29 1.48
N ALA A 23 -8.43 2.37 2.17
CA ALA A 23 -7.65 1.31 1.57
C ALA A 23 -8.09 -0.05 2.13
N LEU A 24 -8.08 -1.06 1.27
CA LEU A 24 -8.24 -2.44 1.65
C LEU A 24 -6.90 -2.98 2.15
N VAL A 25 -6.87 -3.59 3.34
CA VAL A 25 -5.71 -4.33 3.81
C VAL A 25 -5.77 -5.75 3.25
N ASP A 26 -4.74 -6.14 2.51
CA ASP A 26 -4.64 -7.47 1.92
C ASP A 26 -3.29 -8.11 2.25
N THR A 27 -3.29 -9.04 3.20
CA THR A 27 -2.09 -9.80 3.58
C THR A 27 -1.65 -10.80 2.51
N GLY A 28 -2.46 -11.01 1.45
CA GLY A 28 -2.08 -11.75 0.25
C GLY A 28 -1.34 -10.92 -0.80
N ALA A 29 -1.34 -9.59 -0.68
CA ALA A 29 -0.61 -8.69 -1.57
C ALA A 29 0.78 -8.37 -1.00
N THR A 30 1.85 -8.63 -1.76
CA THR A 30 3.23 -8.33 -1.32
C THR A 30 3.47 -6.84 -1.15
N LEU A 31 3.23 -6.07 -2.22
CA LEU A 31 3.42 -4.63 -2.28
C LEU A 31 2.08 -3.90 -2.25
N THR A 32 2.09 -2.67 -1.75
CA THR A 32 0.91 -1.79 -1.80
C THR A 32 0.62 -1.41 -3.25
N ILE A 33 -0.64 -1.50 -3.65
CA ILE A 33 -1.11 -1.15 -4.99
C ILE A 33 -1.85 0.18 -4.93
N ILE A 34 -1.45 1.10 -5.79
CA ILE A 34 -2.03 2.45 -5.92
C ILE A 34 -2.74 2.55 -7.28
N PRO A 35 -3.99 3.04 -7.33
CA PRO A 35 -4.67 3.33 -8.59
C PRO A 35 -3.89 4.37 -9.41
N GLU A 36 -3.81 4.16 -10.73
CA GLU A 36 -3.11 5.06 -11.64
C GLU A 36 -3.57 6.52 -11.53
N ASP A 37 -4.87 6.76 -11.40
CA ASP A 37 -5.43 8.10 -11.22
C ASP A 37 -4.90 8.79 -9.95
N LEU A 38 -4.76 8.05 -8.86
CA LEU A 38 -4.24 8.59 -7.60
C LEU A 38 -2.75 8.87 -7.72
N ALA A 39 -1.99 7.95 -8.32
CA ALA A 39 -0.56 8.13 -8.57
C ALA A 39 -0.29 9.37 -9.45
N ASN A 40 -1.07 9.56 -10.52
CA ASN A 40 -0.96 10.71 -11.41
C ASN A 40 -1.35 12.01 -10.70
N LYS A 41 -2.43 12.03 -9.90
CA LYS A 41 -2.83 13.20 -9.10
C LYS A 41 -1.76 13.61 -8.10
N LEU A 42 -1.05 12.65 -7.52
CA LEU A 42 0.04 12.89 -6.57
C LEU A 42 1.38 13.17 -7.25
N GLY A 43 1.51 12.95 -8.56
CA GLY A 43 2.77 13.12 -9.28
C GLY A 43 3.83 12.08 -8.89
N LEU A 44 3.41 10.86 -8.53
CA LEU A 44 4.34 9.80 -8.12
C LEU A 44 5.29 9.44 -9.27
N LYS A 45 6.59 9.45 -8.99
CA LYS A 45 7.63 9.10 -9.97
C LYS A 45 7.69 7.59 -10.14
N ARG A 46 7.47 7.12 -11.36
CA ARG A 46 7.72 5.73 -11.77
C ARG A 46 9.23 5.50 -11.84
N VAL A 47 9.70 4.38 -11.29
CA VAL A 47 11.13 4.03 -11.27
C VAL A 47 11.61 3.53 -12.65
N GLY A 48 10.68 3.16 -13.54
CA GLY A 48 10.97 2.54 -14.83
C GLY A 48 11.20 1.02 -14.74
N GLU A 49 11.22 0.47 -13.53
CA GLU A 49 11.17 -0.97 -13.28
C GLU A 49 9.73 -1.46 -13.34
N LYS A 50 9.54 -2.59 -14.02
CA LYS A 50 8.29 -3.35 -14.02
C LYS A 50 8.43 -4.59 -13.15
N VAL A 51 7.49 -4.76 -12.23
CA VAL A 51 7.44 -5.92 -11.33
C VAL A 51 6.38 -6.88 -11.86
N LYS A 52 6.80 -8.13 -12.11
CA LYS A 52 5.88 -9.21 -12.46
C LYS A 52 5.11 -9.66 -11.22
N VAL A 53 3.80 -9.54 -11.26
CA VAL A 53 2.88 -9.94 -10.18
C VAL A 53 1.97 -11.07 -10.61
N VAL A 54 1.58 -11.90 -9.65
CA VAL A 54 0.53 -12.92 -9.82
C VAL A 54 -0.79 -12.32 -9.35
N THR A 55 -1.80 -12.41 -10.19
CA THR A 55 -3.18 -12.02 -9.91
C THR A 55 -4.09 -13.24 -10.02
N ALA A 56 -5.35 -13.11 -9.59
CA ALA A 56 -6.35 -14.16 -9.82
C ALA A 56 -6.57 -14.47 -11.32
N SER A 57 -6.29 -13.51 -12.20
CA SER A 57 -6.40 -13.63 -13.66
C SER A 57 -5.12 -14.11 -14.36
N GLY A 58 -4.05 -14.41 -13.61
CA GLY A 58 -2.74 -14.78 -14.16
C GLY A 58 -1.67 -13.73 -13.89
N PHE A 59 -0.66 -13.65 -14.75
CA PHE A 59 0.46 -12.73 -14.55
C PHE A 59 0.21 -11.35 -15.15
N GLU A 60 0.70 -10.32 -14.47
CA GLU A 60 0.71 -8.94 -14.93
C GLU A 60 2.05 -8.28 -14.61
N GLU A 61 2.41 -7.21 -15.33
CA GLU A 61 3.56 -6.37 -15.02
C GLU A 61 3.05 -4.99 -14.61
N LEU A 62 3.40 -4.57 -13.38
CA LEU A 62 3.04 -3.27 -12.85
C LEU A 62 4.29 -2.40 -12.66
N GLU A 63 4.16 -1.10 -12.87
CA GLU A 63 5.26 -0.16 -12.68
C GLU A 63 5.54 0.05 -11.19
N LEU A 64 6.82 -0.03 -10.81
CA LEU A 64 7.29 0.28 -9.47
C LEU A 64 7.37 1.79 -9.26
N SER A 65 6.90 2.24 -8.11
CA SER A 65 7.06 3.60 -7.60
C SER A 65 7.31 3.56 -6.10
N HIS A 66 7.46 4.74 -5.50
CA HIS A 66 7.52 4.92 -4.06
C HIS A 66 6.49 5.97 -3.66
N ALA A 67 5.79 5.71 -2.57
CA ALA A 67 4.82 6.64 -2.00
C ALA A 67 5.04 6.78 -0.50
N LEU A 68 4.75 7.96 -0.02
CA LEU A 68 4.58 8.21 1.41
C LEU A 68 3.21 7.68 1.83
N ILE A 69 3.17 6.74 2.76
CA ILE A 69 1.95 6.17 3.32
C ILE A 69 1.80 6.62 4.77
N GLU A 70 0.59 7.01 5.15
CA GLU A 70 0.17 7.35 6.51
C GLU A 70 -0.96 6.43 6.94
N ILE A 71 -0.79 5.75 8.07
CA ILE A 71 -1.83 4.92 8.72
C ILE A 71 -1.81 5.22 10.22
N GLY A 72 -2.88 5.83 10.72
CA GLY A 72 -2.92 6.35 12.09
C GLY A 72 -1.83 7.39 12.33
N SER A 73 -0.98 7.16 13.34
CA SER A 73 0.15 8.03 13.67
C SER A 73 1.45 7.68 12.92
N LYS A 74 1.45 6.60 12.14
CA LYS A 74 2.66 6.09 11.47
C LYS A 74 2.75 6.61 10.05
N ARG A 75 3.96 6.97 9.64
CA ARG A 75 4.28 7.54 8.34
C ARG A 75 5.57 6.93 7.79
N ARG A 76 5.54 6.34 6.59
CA ARG A 76 6.70 5.68 5.96
C ARG A 76 6.67 5.86 4.45
N ILE A 77 7.83 6.03 3.83
CA ILE A 77 7.97 5.85 2.38
C ILE A 77 8.12 4.35 2.13
N THR A 78 7.28 3.78 1.27
CA THR A 78 7.31 2.36 0.93
C THR A 78 7.27 2.17 -0.59
N PRO A 79 7.83 1.06 -1.12
CA PRO A 79 7.62 0.69 -2.51
C PRO A 79 6.13 0.40 -2.77
N VAL A 80 5.63 0.87 -3.90
CA VAL A 80 4.25 0.65 -4.34
C VAL A 80 4.21 0.27 -5.82
N LEU A 81 3.16 -0.43 -6.22
CA LEU A 81 2.87 -0.74 -7.61
C LEU A 81 1.73 0.13 -8.11
N ILE A 82 1.86 0.64 -9.33
CA ILE A 82 0.79 1.42 -9.98
C ILE A 82 -0.03 0.50 -10.86
N SER A 83 -1.35 0.49 -10.67
CA SER A 83 -2.27 -0.32 -11.48
C SER A 83 -3.37 0.53 -12.10
N ASN A 84 -3.69 0.28 -13.36
CA ASN A 84 -4.84 0.85 -14.07
C ASN A 84 -6.10 -0.02 -14.01
N LYS A 85 -6.03 -1.20 -13.38
CA LYS A 85 -7.16 -2.14 -13.23
C LYS A 85 -7.80 -2.08 -11.85
N ILE A 86 -7.04 -1.63 -10.85
CA ILE A 86 -7.51 -1.50 -9.47
C ILE A 86 -7.89 -0.04 -9.20
N ASP A 87 -9.10 0.18 -8.72
CA ASP A 87 -9.70 1.50 -8.48
C ASP A 87 -9.56 2.01 -7.05
N ARG A 88 -9.02 1.17 -6.14
CA ARG A 88 -8.81 1.47 -4.72
C ARG A 88 -7.39 1.17 -4.28
N VAL A 89 -6.96 1.79 -3.19
CA VAL A 89 -5.66 1.46 -2.59
C VAL A 89 -5.75 0.08 -1.91
N ILE A 90 -4.76 -0.78 -2.17
CA ILE A 90 -4.57 -2.05 -1.47
C ILE A 90 -3.27 -1.97 -0.68
N ILE A 91 -3.34 -2.10 0.65
CA ILE A 91 -2.17 -2.12 1.52
C ILE A 91 -1.64 -3.55 1.59
N GLY A 92 -0.41 -3.75 1.10
CA GLY A 92 0.29 -5.02 1.13
C GLY A 92 1.17 -5.22 2.37
N VAL A 93 1.69 -6.44 2.53
CA VAL A 93 2.47 -6.85 3.71
C VAL A 93 3.73 -6.01 3.92
N VAL A 94 4.44 -5.63 2.85
CA VAL A 94 5.68 -4.83 3.00
C VAL A 94 5.39 -3.48 3.68
N THR A 95 4.27 -2.83 3.35
CA THR A 95 3.86 -1.58 4.00
C THR A 95 3.45 -1.82 5.45
N LEU A 96 2.69 -2.88 5.72
CA LEU A 96 2.29 -3.26 7.09
C LEU A 96 3.51 -3.50 7.99
N GLU A 97 4.47 -4.30 7.53
CA GLU A 97 5.69 -4.63 8.28
C GLU A 97 6.58 -3.42 8.49
N ALA A 98 6.80 -2.60 7.45
CA ALA A 98 7.56 -1.34 7.57
C ALA A 98 6.93 -0.36 8.57
N MET A 99 5.62 -0.47 8.76
CA MET A 99 4.85 0.29 9.75
C MET A 99 4.66 -0.45 11.08
N GLN A 100 5.20 -1.64 11.29
CA GLN A 100 4.98 -2.42 12.51
C GLN A 100 3.48 -2.67 12.81
N LEU A 101 2.69 -2.90 11.76
CA LEU A 101 1.27 -3.18 11.83
C LEU A 101 0.98 -4.62 11.38
N ARG A 102 -0.02 -5.26 11.99
CA ARG A 102 -0.55 -6.55 11.55
C ARG A 102 -2.06 -6.55 11.64
N VAL A 103 -2.71 -7.41 10.85
CA VAL A 103 -4.15 -7.65 10.95
C VAL A 103 -4.40 -8.57 12.15
N ASN A 104 -5.28 -8.13 13.07
CA ASN A 104 -5.84 -9.00 14.08
C ASN A 104 -7.10 -9.70 13.49
N PRO A 105 -7.08 -11.02 13.28
CA PRO A 105 -8.17 -11.73 12.61
C PRO A 105 -9.43 -11.89 13.49
N VAL A 106 -9.31 -11.66 14.81
CA VAL A 106 -10.43 -11.75 15.75
C VAL A 106 -11.18 -10.43 15.83
N THR A 107 -10.45 -9.31 15.83
CA THR A 107 -11.05 -7.97 15.94
C THR A 107 -11.26 -7.28 14.60
N GLU A 108 -10.73 -7.84 13.52
CA GLU A 108 -10.74 -7.29 12.15
C GLU A 108 -10.18 -5.86 12.08
N LYS A 109 -9.14 -5.60 12.88
CA LYS A 109 -8.47 -4.30 12.97
C LYS A 109 -6.97 -4.45 12.81
N LEU A 110 -6.31 -3.34 12.47
CA LEU A 110 -4.86 -3.26 12.58
C LEU A 110 -4.45 -3.09 14.04
N GLU A 111 -3.41 -3.81 14.42
CA GLU A 111 -2.73 -3.64 15.70
C GLU A 111 -1.22 -3.53 15.50
N GLU A 112 -0.56 -2.89 16.46
CA GLU A 112 0.89 -2.78 16.44
C GLU A 112 1.56 -4.10 16.84
N PHE A 113 2.68 -4.40 16.22
CA PHE A 113 3.56 -5.49 16.65
C PHE A 113 4.99 -5.00 16.82
N THR A 114 5.75 -5.65 17.69
CA THR A 114 7.18 -5.35 17.84
C THR A 114 7.95 -5.97 16.69
N ALA A 115 8.71 -5.16 15.96
CA ALA A 115 9.61 -5.66 14.92
C ALA A 115 10.56 -6.71 15.51
N LEU A 116 10.71 -7.82 14.80
CA LEU A 116 11.57 -8.90 15.22
C LEU A 116 13.02 -8.60 14.82
N PHE A 117 13.94 -8.81 15.75
CA PHE A 117 15.38 -8.83 15.52
C PHE A 117 15.90 -10.11 16.17
N TYR A 118 16.14 -11.15 15.37
CA TYR A 118 16.66 -12.44 15.82
C TYR A 118 17.78 -12.92 14.91
#